data_AF-A0A257KY39-F1
#
_entry.id   AF-A0A257KY39-F1
#
_cell.length_a   1.000
_cell.length_b   1.000
_cell.length_c   1.000
_cell.angle_alpha   90.00
_cell.angle_beta   90.00
_cell.angle_gamma   90.00
#
_symmetry.space_group_name_H-M   'P 1'
#
loop_
_entity.id
_entity.type
_entity.pdbx_description
1 polymer ?
#
loop_
_entity_poly.entity_id
_entity_poly.type
_entity_poly.pdbx_seq_one_letter_code
_entity_poly.pdbx_strand_id
1 'polypeptide(L)'
;MIILNYHELVDGNPSNPWCLTNEAFESHLALCGDRLVSPQTFLKRCTDGKANAVDAVLLTFDDGFLSDYTGVYGRFVENGRIPGFTSFIPVDFVGMPGRMTWAMIEELDKAGIAIGSHGMAHVDLTSVSDSELYRELALSKLILEDRLGRAVPLFAFPYGRFSKRAWNAALRTGYTHLFTIQLGHHRGFEPFLYSRLCLTNMMDADYLRQHLRDPDSGRGFAWRASTKLGLYRQMMRVRYR
;
A
#
# COMPACT_ATOMS: atom_id res chain seq x y z
N MET A 1 11.40 7.02 -4.90
CA MET A 1 10.17 6.25 -5.17
C MET A 1 9.07 6.77 -4.29
N ILE A 2 7.87 6.82 -4.85
CA ILE A 2 6.62 7.18 -4.19
C ILE A 2 5.70 5.97 -4.27
N ILE A 3 4.98 5.68 -3.20
CA ILE A 3 3.96 4.64 -3.19
C ILE A 3 2.64 5.34 -2.96
N LEU A 4 1.72 5.24 -3.91
CA LEU A 4 0.38 5.80 -3.81
C LEU A 4 -0.56 4.75 -3.24
N ASN A 5 -1.38 5.14 -2.27
CA ASN A 5 -2.35 4.29 -1.62
C ASN A 5 -3.76 4.79 -1.93
N TYR A 6 -4.47 4.01 -2.72
CA TYR A 6 -5.87 4.15 -3.07
C TYR A 6 -6.71 3.12 -2.31
N HIS A 7 -8.03 3.29 -2.32
CA HIS A 7 -8.97 2.31 -1.75
C HIS A 7 -10.02 1.97 -2.82
N GLU A 8 -11.19 2.61 -2.80
CA GLU A 8 -12.26 2.34 -3.76
C GLU A 8 -12.26 3.38 -4.89
N LEU A 9 -12.43 2.91 -6.14
CA LEU A 9 -12.71 3.79 -7.28
C LEU A 9 -14.19 3.75 -7.67
N VAL A 10 -14.77 4.92 -7.92
CA VAL A 10 -16.20 5.06 -8.24
C VAL A 10 -16.42 5.93 -9.48
N ASP A 11 -17.51 5.70 -10.22
CA ASP A 11 -17.92 6.57 -11.33
C ASP A 11 -18.79 7.76 -10.88
N GLY A 12 -19.33 7.70 -9.65
CA GLY A 12 -20.21 8.72 -9.07
C GLY A 12 -19.59 9.48 -7.90
N ASN A 13 -20.45 10.09 -7.07
CA ASN A 13 -20.01 10.82 -5.89
C ASN A 13 -19.37 9.89 -4.85
N PRO A 14 -18.14 10.18 -4.40
CA PRO A 14 -17.50 9.45 -3.30
C PRO A 14 -18.40 9.39 -2.07
N SER A 15 -18.66 8.18 -1.56
CA SER A 15 -19.49 7.96 -0.36
C SER A 15 -18.75 8.31 0.93
N ASN A 16 -17.42 8.31 0.90
CA ASN A 16 -16.54 8.62 2.01
C ASN A 16 -15.20 9.22 1.50
N PRO A 17 -14.35 9.76 2.40
CA PRO A 17 -13.10 10.40 2.02
C PRO A 17 -12.08 9.52 1.28
N TRP A 18 -12.15 8.20 1.41
CA TRP A 18 -11.18 7.26 0.83
C TRP A 18 -11.62 6.71 -0.54
N CYS A 19 -12.84 7.01 -0.98
CA CYS A 19 -13.27 6.72 -2.35
C CYS A 19 -12.76 7.82 -3.31
N LEU A 20 -12.22 7.45 -4.46
CA LEU A 20 -11.78 8.39 -5.50
C LEU A 20 -12.58 8.17 -6.79
N THR A 21 -12.86 9.22 -7.54
CA THR A 21 -13.53 9.04 -8.83
C THR A 21 -12.57 8.43 -9.86
N ASN A 22 -13.10 7.65 -10.82
CA ASN A 22 -12.29 7.12 -11.93
C ASN A 22 -11.63 8.26 -12.74
N GLU A 23 -12.33 9.39 -12.93
CA GLU A 23 -11.78 10.57 -13.60
C GLU A 23 -10.57 11.17 -12.86
N ALA A 24 -10.65 11.29 -11.53
CA ALA A 24 -9.53 11.76 -10.73
C ALA A 24 -8.37 10.76 -10.75
N PHE A 25 -8.67 9.45 -10.70
CA PHE A 25 -7.65 8.41 -10.84
C PHE A 25 -6.94 8.47 -12.20
N GLU A 26 -7.67 8.65 -13.31
CA GLU A 26 -7.06 8.81 -14.63
C GLU A 26 -6.15 10.06 -14.72
N SER A 27 -6.59 11.16 -14.12
CA SER A 27 -5.77 12.37 -13.99
C SER A 27 -4.48 12.09 -13.21
N HIS A 28 -4.55 11.26 -12.15
CA HIS A 28 -3.38 10.83 -11.41
C HIS A 28 -2.43 9.95 -12.24
N LEU A 29 -2.97 9.00 -13.02
CA LEU A 29 -2.17 8.16 -13.91
C LEU A 29 -1.43 8.99 -14.96
N ALA A 30 -2.10 9.98 -15.56
CA ALA A 30 -1.50 10.88 -16.54
C ALA A 30 -0.34 11.69 -15.95
N LEU A 31 -0.43 12.09 -14.67
CA LEU A 31 0.66 12.75 -13.97
C LEU A 31 1.84 11.81 -13.69
N CYS A 32 1.57 10.55 -13.36
CA CYS A 32 2.62 9.57 -13.11
C CYS A 32 3.39 9.26 -14.40
N GLY A 33 2.69 8.94 -15.49
CA GLY A 33 3.30 8.60 -16.79
C GLY A 33 4.28 7.44 -16.68
N ASP A 34 5.41 7.55 -17.38
CA ASP A 34 6.47 6.52 -17.45
C ASP A 34 7.17 6.21 -16.10
N ARG A 35 6.80 6.93 -15.05
CA ARG A 35 7.27 6.68 -13.68
C ARG A 35 6.60 5.49 -13.04
N LEU A 36 5.44 5.06 -13.53
CA LEU A 36 4.74 3.89 -13.01
C LEU A 36 5.61 2.64 -13.17
N VAL A 37 5.70 1.85 -12.11
CA VAL A 37 6.45 0.58 -12.11
C VAL A 37 5.60 -0.57 -11.63
N SER A 38 5.86 -1.76 -12.19
CA SER A 38 5.23 -2.99 -11.70
C SER A 38 5.66 -3.30 -10.26
N PRO A 39 4.85 -4.03 -9.47
CA PRO A 39 5.22 -4.46 -8.13
C PRO A 39 6.54 -5.23 -8.08
N GLN A 40 6.81 -6.09 -9.06
CA GLN A 40 8.03 -6.89 -9.13
C GLN A 40 9.26 -5.99 -9.33
N THR A 41 9.14 -4.99 -10.22
CA THR A 41 10.18 -3.98 -10.42
C THR A 41 10.42 -3.18 -9.14
N PHE A 42 9.35 -2.81 -8.44
CA PHE A 42 9.43 -2.10 -7.16
C PHE A 42 10.18 -2.91 -6.10
N LEU A 43 9.79 -4.17 -5.89
CA LEU A 43 10.39 -5.05 -4.88
C LEU A 43 11.87 -5.34 -5.18
N LYS A 44 12.23 -5.54 -6.46
CA LYS A 44 13.63 -5.68 -6.89
C LYS A 44 14.45 -4.43 -6.55
N ARG A 45 13.93 -3.23 -6.83
CA ARG A 45 14.62 -1.97 -6.49
C ARG A 45 14.76 -1.76 -4.98
N CYS A 46 13.81 -2.27 -4.19
CA CYS A 46 13.88 -2.17 -2.73
C CYS A 46 14.93 -3.09 -2.11
N THR A 47 15.24 -4.23 -2.74
CA THR A 47 16.30 -5.15 -2.30
C THR A 47 17.69 -4.69 -2.76
N ASP A 48 17.78 -4.08 -3.94
CA ASP A 48 19.02 -3.51 -4.48
C ASP A 48 19.33 -2.15 -3.81
N GLY A 49 20.03 -2.16 -2.67
CA GLY A 49 20.38 -0.95 -1.88
C GLY A 49 21.18 0.15 -2.61
N LYS A 50 21.57 -0.07 -3.88
CA LYS A 50 22.26 0.88 -4.76
C LYS A 50 21.34 1.55 -5.80
N ALA A 51 20.09 1.12 -5.93
CA ALA A 51 19.17 1.71 -6.89
C ALA A 51 18.76 3.11 -6.41
N ASN A 52 19.37 4.14 -7.00
CA ASN A 52 18.86 5.52 -6.98
C ASN A 52 17.52 5.55 -7.72
N ALA A 53 16.46 5.10 -7.04
CA ALA A 53 15.12 5.04 -7.59
C ALA A 53 14.42 6.40 -7.43
N VAL A 54 15.11 7.45 -7.89
CA VAL A 54 14.54 8.77 -8.08
C VAL A 54 13.45 8.56 -9.15
N ASP A 55 12.23 9.00 -8.84
CA ASP A 55 11.07 9.03 -9.75
C ASP A 55 10.22 7.79 -9.98
N ALA A 56 10.49 6.60 -9.40
CA ALA A 56 9.55 5.48 -9.55
C ALA A 56 8.25 5.66 -8.72
N VAL A 57 7.10 5.33 -9.29
CA VAL A 57 5.79 5.36 -8.61
C VAL A 57 5.15 3.97 -8.61
N LEU A 58 4.84 3.45 -7.42
CA LEU A 58 4.06 2.21 -7.26
C LEU A 58 2.62 2.57 -6.89
N LEU A 59 1.68 1.91 -7.56
CA LEU A 59 0.26 1.96 -7.21
C LEU A 59 -0.07 0.83 -6.22
N THR A 60 -0.75 1.19 -5.13
CA THR A 60 -1.26 0.24 -4.15
C THR A 60 -2.72 0.53 -3.82
N PHE A 61 -3.50 -0.52 -3.61
CA PHE A 61 -4.93 -0.47 -3.29
C PHE A 61 -5.16 -1.26 -2.01
N ASP A 62 -5.92 -0.69 -1.08
CA ASP A 62 -6.31 -1.36 0.16
C ASP A 62 -7.76 -1.84 0.10
N ASP A 63 -8.07 -2.77 1.00
CA ASP A 63 -9.39 -3.33 1.29
C ASP A 63 -10.01 -4.27 0.24
N GLY A 64 -9.34 -4.52 -0.89
CA GLY A 64 -9.82 -5.49 -1.88
C GLY A 64 -11.19 -5.15 -2.49
N PHE A 65 -11.43 -3.87 -2.76
CA PHE A 65 -12.65 -3.41 -3.43
C PHE A 65 -12.77 -4.01 -4.84
N LEU A 66 -14.00 -4.23 -5.29
CA LEU A 66 -14.29 -4.74 -6.65
C LEU A 66 -13.69 -3.86 -7.74
N SER A 67 -13.53 -2.56 -7.48
CA SER A 67 -12.93 -1.59 -8.39
C SER A 67 -11.47 -1.89 -8.73
N ASP A 68 -10.73 -2.61 -7.88
CA ASP A 68 -9.36 -3.07 -8.20
C ASP A 68 -9.39 -3.98 -9.43
N TYR A 69 -10.41 -4.83 -9.52
CA TYR A 69 -10.57 -5.76 -10.63
C TYR A 69 -11.20 -5.07 -11.85
N THR A 70 -12.37 -4.46 -11.68
CA THR A 70 -13.14 -3.92 -12.81
C THR A 70 -12.64 -2.56 -13.28
N GLY A 71 -12.25 -1.69 -12.34
CA GLY A 71 -11.87 -0.30 -12.58
C GLY A 71 -10.39 -0.10 -12.83
N VAL A 72 -9.52 -0.97 -12.30
CA VAL A 72 -8.06 -0.85 -12.45
C VAL A 72 -7.50 -1.91 -13.39
N TYR A 73 -7.64 -3.20 -13.04
CA TYR A 73 -7.11 -4.29 -13.83
C TYR A 73 -7.70 -4.33 -15.25
N GLY A 74 -9.01 -4.49 -15.38
CA GLY A 74 -9.66 -4.60 -16.70
C GLY A 74 -9.57 -3.33 -17.56
N ARG A 75 -9.52 -2.14 -16.95
CA ARG A 75 -9.47 -0.87 -17.70
C ARG A 75 -8.06 -0.42 -18.09
N PHE A 76 -7.03 -0.77 -17.31
CA PHE A 76 -5.69 -0.20 -17.50
C PHE A 76 -4.56 -1.22 -17.56
N VAL A 77 -4.67 -2.37 -16.90
CA VAL A 77 -3.59 -3.38 -16.91
C VAL A 77 -3.69 -4.24 -18.16
N GLU A 78 -4.88 -4.76 -18.47
CA GLU A 78 -5.06 -5.69 -19.60
C GLU A 78 -4.70 -5.10 -20.96
N ASN A 79 -4.83 -3.78 -21.11
CA ASN A 79 -4.44 -3.04 -22.32
C ASN A 79 -3.06 -2.39 -22.24
N GLY A 80 -2.27 -2.68 -21.20
CA GLY A 80 -0.89 -2.23 -21.04
C GLY A 80 -0.72 -0.74 -20.71
N ARG A 81 -1.78 -0.03 -20.30
CA ARG A 81 -1.72 1.39 -19.91
C ARG A 81 -1.04 1.61 -18.55
N ILE A 82 -1.13 0.64 -17.64
CA ILE A 82 -0.34 0.61 -16.40
C ILE A 82 0.39 -0.74 -16.25
N PRO A 83 1.62 -0.75 -15.71
CA PRO A 83 2.44 -1.96 -15.63
C PRO A 83 2.05 -2.92 -14.48
N GLY A 84 0.97 -2.63 -13.76
CA GLY A 84 0.49 -3.39 -12.61
C GLY A 84 0.42 -2.56 -11.32
N PHE A 85 -0.11 -3.18 -10.26
CA PHE A 85 -0.32 -2.57 -8.95
C PHE A 85 -0.25 -3.64 -7.84
N THR A 86 -0.26 -3.21 -6.57
CA THR A 86 -0.40 -4.12 -5.42
C THR A 86 -1.79 -3.97 -4.80
N SER A 87 -2.52 -5.04 -4.54
CA SER A 87 -3.77 -5.02 -3.79
C SER A 87 -3.58 -5.71 -2.43
N PHE A 88 -3.93 -5.04 -1.34
CA PHE A 88 -3.88 -5.56 0.02
C PHE A 88 -5.27 -6.04 0.45
N ILE A 89 -5.39 -7.34 0.72
CA ILE A 89 -6.66 -8.01 0.91
C ILE A 89 -6.93 -8.29 2.40
N PRO A 90 -8.00 -7.72 2.99
CA PRO A 90 -8.55 -8.20 4.24
C PRO A 90 -9.41 -9.44 3.97
N VAL A 91 -8.98 -10.58 4.52
CA VAL A 91 -9.52 -11.89 4.14
C VAL A 91 -11.02 -12.03 4.46
N ASP A 92 -11.50 -11.48 5.57
CA ASP A 92 -12.91 -11.60 5.96
C ASP A 92 -13.83 -10.77 5.05
N PHE A 93 -13.29 -9.88 4.23
CA PHE A 93 -14.08 -9.06 3.29
C PHE A 93 -14.26 -9.71 1.92
N VAL A 94 -13.49 -10.74 1.59
CA VAL A 94 -13.54 -11.37 0.26
C VAL A 94 -14.93 -11.92 -0.03
N GLY A 95 -15.52 -11.51 -1.15
CA GLY A 95 -16.86 -11.90 -1.58
C GLY A 95 -18.02 -11.17 -0.89
N MET A 96 -17.76 -10.25 0.04
CA MET A 96 -18.78 -9.34 0.55
C MET A 96 -19.25 -8.36 -0.56
N PRO A 97 -20.44 -7.74 -0.43
CA PRO A 97 -20.89 -6.72 -1.39
C PRO A 97 -19.85 -5.62 -1.60
N GLY A 98 -19.53 -5.32 -2.86
CA GLY A 98 -18.52 -4.32 -3.24
C GLY A 98 -17.06 -4.81 -3.13
N ARG A 99 -16.81 -6.07 -2.75
CA ARG A 99 -15.47 -6.65 -2.61
C ARG A 99 -15.20 -7.67 -3.70
N MET A 100 -13.92 -7.86 -4.02
CA MET A 100 -13.51 -8.90 -4.96
C MET A 100 -13.84 -10.30 -4.43
N THR A 101 -14.07 -11.24 -5.34
CA THR A 101 -14.17 -12.67 -5.03
C THR A 101 -12.79 -13.33 -5.05
N TRP A 102 -12.67 -14.53 -4.49
CA TRP A 102 -11.42 -15.32 -4.59
C TRP A 102 -10.99 -15.56 -6.03
N ALA A 103 -11.93 -15.88 -6.93
CA ALA A 103 -11.64 -16.11 -8.34
C ALA A 103 -11.00 -14.86 -8.99
N MET A 104 -11.53 -13.67 -8.69
CA MET A 104 -10.96 -12.41 -9.17
C MET A 104 -9.55 -12.18 -8.60
N ILE A 105 -9.34 -12.41 -7.30
CA ILE A 105 -8.03 -12.23 -6.66
C ILE A 105 -6.97 -13.19 -7.24
N GLU A 106 -7.34 -14.46 -7.46
CA GLU A 106 -6.48 -15.46 -8.08
C GLU A 106 -6.15 -15.13 -9.55
N GLU A 107 -7.09 -14.52 -10.29
CA GLU A 107 -6.86 -14.04 -11.65
C GLU A 107 -5.90 -12.85 -11.69
N LEU A 108 -6.09 -11.87 -10.79
CA LEU A 108 -5.15 -10.75 -10.63
C LEU A 108 -3.73 -11.26 -10.37
N ASP A 109 -3.59 -12.23 -9.48
CA ASP A 109 -2.29 -12.83 -9.15
C ASP A 109 -1.60 -13.45 -10.37
N LYS A 110 -2.36 -14.25 -11.14
CA LYS A 110 -1.86 -14.88 -12.38
C LYS A 110 -1.48 -13.85 -13.44
N ALA A 111 -2.15 -12.70 -13.46
CA ALA A 111 -1.83 -11.59 -14.35
C ALA A 111 -0.63 -10.74 -13.89
N GLY A 112 0.01 -11.10 -12.77
CA GLY A 112 1.20 -10.41 -12.26
C GLY A 112 0.89 -9.19 -11.38
N ILE A 113 -0.36 -9.01 -10.95
CA ILE A 113 -0.70 -8.06 -9.88
C ILE A 113 -0.20 -8.65 -8.55
N ALA A 114 0.44 -7.82 -7.73
CA ALA A 114 0.90 -8.30 -6.44
C ALA A 114 -0.25 -8.33 -5.43
N ILE A 115 -0.54 -9.51 -4.90
CA ILE A 115 -1.49 -9.66 -3.79
C ILE A 115 -0.73 -9.69 -2.46
N GLY A 116 -1.09 -8.77 -1.56
CA GLY A 116 -0.60 -8.65 -0.20
C GLY A 116 -1.71 -8.85 0.84
N SER A 117 -1.34 -9.05 2.10
CA SER A 117 -2.30 -9.18 3.20
C SER A 117 -2.67 -7.83 3.82
N HIS A 118 -3.95 -7.65 4.13
CA HIS A 118 -4.47 -6.53 4.93
C HIS A 118 -5.16 -6.99 6.21
N GLY A 119 -4.76 -8.15 6.72
CA GLY A 119 -5.36 -8.75 7.90
C GLY A 119 -6.53 -9.67 7.59
N MET A 120 -7.31 -9.97 8.63
CA MET A 120 -8.57 -10.70 8.53
C MET A 120 -9.73 -9.69 8.47
N ALA A 121 -10.00 -9.00 9.58
CA ALA A 121 -11.20 -8.20 9.78
C ALA A 121 -10.96 -6.67 9.69
N HIS A 122 -9.75 -6.26 9.28
CA HIS A 122 -9.37 -4.85 9.17
C HIS A 122 -9.50 -4.09 10.52
N VAL A 123 -8.85 -4.62 11.57
CA VAL A 123 -8.87 -4.02 12.92
C VAL A 123 -7.58 -3.26 13.24
N ASP A 124 -7.64 -2.33 14.21
CA ASP A 124 -6.46 -1.61 14.69
C ASP A 124 -5.53 -2.53 15.49
N LEU A 125 -4.47 -3.04 14.85
CA LEU A 125 -3.54 -3.99 15.45
C LEU A 125 -2.78 -3.45 16.69
N THR A 126 -2.86 -2.15 16.95
CA THR A 126 -2.21 -1.55 18.12
C THR A 126 -2.96 -1.83 19.42
N SER A 127 -4.23 -2.20 19.37
CA SER A 127 -5.11 -2.33 20.54
C SER A 127 -5.66 -3.75 20.79
N VAL A 128 -5.44 -4.69 19.88
CA VAL A 128 -6.00 -6.05 19.97
C VAL A 128 -5.25 -6.97 20.96
N SER A 129 -5.79 -8.14 21.29
CA SER A 129 -5.07 -9.16 22.08
C SER A 129 -3.99 -9.86 21.23
N ASP A 130 -3.12 -10.64 21.86
CA ASP A 130 -2.12 -11.43 21.12
C ASP A 130 -2.76 -12.54 20.27
N SER A 131 -3.88 -13.12 20.73
CA SER A 131 -4.64 -14.11 19.96
C SER A 131 -5.26 -13.49 18.71
N GLU A 132 -5.79 -12.29 18.84
CA GLU A 132 -6.37 -11.55 17.72
C GLU A 132 -5.27 -11.06 16.77
N LEU A 133 -4.12 -10.63 17.30
CA LEU A 133 -2.97 -10.28 16.49
C LEU A 133 -2.46 -11.49 15.68
N TYR A 134 -2.47 -12.70 16.27
CA TYR A 134 -2.16 -13.93 15.55
C TYR A 134 -3.18 -14.22 14.43
N ARG A 135 -4.48 -14.07 14.72
CA ARG A 135 -5.55 -14.22 13.71
C ARG A 135 -5.31 -13.26 12.55
N GLU A 136 -5.17 -11.98 12.85
CA GLU A 136 -4.99 -10.91 11.87
C GLU A 136 -3.73 -11.10 11.03
N LEU A 137 -2.63 -11.60 11.59
CA LEU A 137 -1.36 -11.69 10.86
C LEU A 137 -1.12 -13.07 10.24
N ALA A 138 -1.17 -14.13 11.05
CA ALA A 138 -0.77 -15.47 10.65
C ALA A 138 -1.87 -16.22 9.90
N LEU A 139 -3.12 -16.14 10.36
CA LEU A 139 -4.22 -16.82 9.67
C LEU A 139 -4.54 -16.15 8.33
N SER A 140 -4.52 -14.82 8.26
CA SER A 140 -4.71 -14.10 6.98
C SER A 140 -3.66 -14.49 5.95
N LYS A 141 -2.38 -14.56 6.37
CA LYS A 141 -1.27 -15.01 5.53
C LYS A 141 -1.51 -16.42 5.03
N LEU A 142 -1.81 -17.35 5.93
CA LEU A 142 -2.01 -18.76 5.59
C LEU A 142 -3.11 -18.93 4.56
N ILE A 143 -4.26 -18.26 4.73
CA ILE A 143 -5.39 -18.35 3.81
C ILE A 143 -5.02 -17.78 2.43
N LEU A 144 -4.34 -16.63 2.40
CA LEU A 144 -3.89 -16.06 1.12
C LEU A 144 -2.86 -16.95 0.43
N GLU A 145 -1.91 -17.52 1.17
CA GLU A 145 -0.89 -18.42 0.59
C GLU A 145 -1.49 -19.73 0.09
N ASP A 146 -2.48 -20.29 0.79
CA ASP A 146 -3.24 -21.47 0.35
C ASP A 146 -4.00 -21.19 -0.96
N ARG A 147 -4.70 -20.05 -1.03
CA ARG A 147 -5.45 -19.65 -2.23
C ARG A 147 -4.56 -19.36 -3.44
N LEU A 148 -3.43 -18.69 -3.23
CA LEU A 148 -2.54 -18.26 -4.29
C LEU A 148 -1.48 -19.31 -4.68
N GLY A 149 -1.26 -20.33 -3.84
CA GLY A 149 -0.25 -21.36 -4.07
C GLY A 149 1.20 -20.83 -4.03
N ARG A 150 1.41 -19.65 -3.43
CA ARG A 150 2.73 -18.99 -3.32
C ARG A 150 2.84 -18.19 -2.02
N ALA A 151 4.07 -17.86 -1.63
CA ALA A 151 4.32 -17.01 -0.48
C ALA A 151 3.73 -15.59 -0.66
N VAL A 152 3.21 -15.01 0.42
CA VAL A 152 2.65 -13.64 0.50
C VAL A 152 3.51 -12.80 1.46
N PRO A 153 4.59 -12.16 0.97
CA PRO A 153 5.57 -11.46 1.81
C PRO A 153 5.15 -10.04 2.22
N LEU A 154 4.07 -9.52 1.62
CA LEU A 154 3.63 -8.13 1.75
C LEU A 154 2.48 -8.01 2.77
N PHE A 155 2.55 -7.02 3.66
CA PHE A 155 1.50 -6.72 4.61
C PHE A 155 1.28 -5.21 4.73
N ALA A 156 0.04 -4.74 4.58
CA ALA A 156 -0.32 -3.36 4.90
C ALA A 156 -1.03 -3.31 6.26
N PHE A 157 -0.63 -2.40 7.13
CA PHE A 157 -1.31 -2.19 8.40
C PHE A 157 -2.66 -1.50 8.17
N PRO A 158 -3.79 -2.04 8.68
CA PRO A 158 -5.06 -1.34 8.69
C PRO A 158 -4.93 0.06 9.30
N TYR A 159 -5.56 1.05 8.67
CA TYR A 159 -5.46 2.47 9.03
C TYR A 159 -4.02 3.04 8.98
N GLY A 160 -3.06 2.28 8.43
CA GLY A 160 -1.62 2.51 8.50
C GLY A 160 -1.06 2.58 9.94
N ARG A 161 -1.81 2.14 10.94
CA ARG A 161 -1.42 2.21 12.36
C ARG A 161 -0.64 0.96 12.75
N PHE A 162 0.46 1.16 13.45
CA PHE A 162 1.28 0.06 13.93
C PHE A 162 1.91 0.40 15.28
N SER A 163 2.25 -0.65 16.01
CA SER A 163 3.07 -0.60 17.22
C SER A 163 4.26 -1.53 17.04
N LYS A 164 5.25 -1.40 17.93
CA LYS A 164 6.38 -2.34 17.93
C LYS A 164 5.96 -3.78 18.18
N ARG A 165 4.86 -3.99 18.90
CA ARG A 165 4.31 -5.33 19.08
C ARG A 165 3.79 -5.88 17.76
N ALA A 166 2.97 -5.10 17.06
CA ALA A 166 2.32 -5.51 15.82
C ALA A 166 3.33 -5.80 14.70
N TRP A 167 4.30 -4.91 14.46
CA TRP A 167 5.25 -5.12 13.36
C TRP A 167 6.23 -6.28 13.61
N ASN A 168 6.52 -6.62 14.88
CA ASN A 168 7.46 -7.68 15.26
C ASN A 168 6.74 -9.01 15.12
N ALA A 169 5.44 -9.05 15.47
CA ALA A 169 4.59 -10.17 15.17
C ALA A 169 4.53 -10.39 13.64
N ALA A 170 4.33 -9.33 12.84
CA ALA A 170 4.28 -9.46 11.38
C ALA A 170 5.59 -10.01 10.79
N LEU A 171 6.75 -9.51 11.26
CA LEU A 171 8.06 -10.04 10.84
C LEU A 171 8.25 -11.51 11.25
N ARG A 172 7.85 -11.90 12.47
CA ARG A 172 7.92 -13.30 12.92
C ARG A 172 7.00 -14.23 12.14
N THR A 173 5.85 -13.73 11.70
CA THR A 173 4.91 -14.44 10.81
C THR A 173 5.50 -14.66 9.41
N GLY A 174 6.59 -13.96 9.06
CA GLY A 174 7.28 -14.13 7.77
C GLY A 174 6.89 -13.09 6.71
N TYR A 175 6.21 -12.01 7.09
CA TYR A 175 6.14 -10.83 6.23
C TYR A 175 7.50 -10.14 6.19
N THR A 176 7.93 -9.72 5.00
CA THR A 176 9.23 -9.07 4.79
C THR A 176 9.10 -7.61 4.35
N HIS A 177 7.91 -7.20 3.90
CA HIS A 177 7.61 -5.84 3.46
C HIS A 177 6.31 -5.38 4.14
N LEU A 178 6.42 -4.36 4.98
CA LEU A 178 5.32 -3.82 5.76
C LEU A 178 4.96 -2.42 5.26
N PHE A 179 3.69 -2.13 5.04
CA PHE A 179 3.22 -0.87 4.46
C PHE A 179 2.40 -0.07 5.47
N THR A 180 2.62 1.23 5.52
CA THR A 180 1.93 2.21 6.38
C THR A 180 1.52 3.44 5.56
N ILE A 181 0.78 4.37 6.15
CA ILE A 181 0.39 5.66 5.54
C ILE A 181 1.08 6.85 6.22
N GLN A 182 2.11 6.61 7.04
CA GLN A 182 2.90 7.72 7.59
C GLN A 182 3.42 8.57 6.43
N LEU A 183 3.17 9.87 6.46
CA LEU A 183 3.73 10.79 5.46
C LEU A 183 5.24 10.58 5.40
N GLY A 184 5.81 10.44 4.19
CA GLY A 184 7.24 10.31 3.91
C GLY A 184 7.62 9.45 2.71
N HIS A 185 8.85 9.63 2.22
CA HIS A 185 9.47 8.80 1.17
C HIS A 185 9.22 7.28 1.39
N HIS A 186 9.11 6.52 0.29
CA HIS A 186 8.81 5.07 0.25
C HIS A 186 9.46 4.21 1.33
N ARG A 187 10.70 4.49 1.77
CA ARG A 187 11.33 3.80 2.90
C ARG A 187 11.04 4.59 4.16
N GLY A 188 10.31 3.94 5.08
CA GLY A 188 10.20 4.39 6.45
C GLY A 188 11.56 4.42 7.15
N PHE A 189 11.53 4.51 8.48
CA PHE A 189 12.76 4.55 9.26
C PHE A 189 13.44 3.17 9.42
N GLU A 190 12.79 2.11 8.94
CA GLU A 190 13.32 0.75 8.85
C GLU A 190 13.30 0.23 7.41
N PRO A 191 14.22 -0.66 7.01
CA PRO A 191 14.35 -1.13 5.62
C PRO A 191 13.16 -1.99 5.14
N PHE A 192 12.44 -2.62 6.07
CA PHE A 192 11.25 -3.44 5.78
C PHE A 192 9.94 -2.64 5.84
N LEU A 193 9.98 -1.38 6.29
CA LEU A 193 8.78 -0.55 6.48
C LEU A 193 8.68 0.48 5.37
N TYR A 194 7.52 0.53 4.72
CA TYR A 194 7.26 1.34 3.55
C TYR A 194 6.15 2.36 3.79
N SER A 195 6.45 3.63 3.58
CA SER A 195 5.46 4.71 3.67
C SER A 195 4.74 4.92 2.35
N ARG A 196 3.43 5.14 2.44
CA ARG A 196 2.55 5.43 1.30
C ARG A 196 1.88 6.78 1.47
N LEU A 197 1.69 7.48 0.36
CA LEU A 197 0.81 8.64 0.30
C LEU A 197 -0.62 8.12 0.20
N CYS A 198 -1.43 8.30 1.26
CA CYS A 198 -2.85 7.94 1.27
C CYS A 198 -3.64 9.00 0.50
N LEU A 199 -4.28 8.60 -0.60
CA LEU A 199 -5.08 9.49 -1.45
C LEU A 199 -6.51 9.56 -0.88
N THR A 200 -7.06 10.77 -0.85
CA THR A 200 -8.46 11.02 -0.46
C THR A 200 -9.18 11.76 -1.59
N ASN A 201 -10.51 11.80 -1.55
CA ASN A 201 -11.33 12.56 -2.50
C ASN A 201 -11.10 14.08 -2.51
N MET A 202 -10.35 14.60 -1.53
CA MET A 202 -9.95 16.02 -1.46
C MET A 202 -8.60 16.29 -2.14
N MET A 203 -7.89 15.25 -2.57
CA MET A 203 -6.57 15.34 -3.19
C MET A 203 -6.71 15.27 -4.70
N ASP A 204 -6.79 16.44 -5.33
CA ASP A 204 -6.89 16.58 -6.77
C ASP A 204 -5.52 16.40 -7.48
N ALA A 205 -5.55 16.56 -8.81
CA ALA A 205 -4.36 16.47 -9.66
C ALA A 205 -3.26 17.48 -9.26
N ASP A 206 -3.62 18.66 -8.75
CA ASP A 206 -2.65 19.67 -8.34
C ASP A 206 -1.93 19.24 -7.07
N TYR A 207 -2.67 18.70 -6.10
CA TYR A 207 -2.11 18.11 -4.89
C TYR A 207 -1.14 16.97 -5.24
N LEU A 208 -1.54 16.03 -6.10
CA LEU A 208 -0.67 14.93 -6.50
C LEU A 208 0.56 15.46 -7.25
N ARG A 209 0.41 16.43 -8.17
CA ARG A 209 1.53 17.02 -8.91
C ARG A 209 2.56 17.64 -7.96
N GLN A 210 2.12 18.31 -6.90
CA GLN A 210 3.02 18.86 -5.88
C GLN A 210 3.80 17.75 -5.16
N HIS A 211 3.12 16.69 -4.72
CA HIS A 211 3.74 15.58 -3.98
C HIS A 211 4.66 14.73 -4.85
N LEU A 212 4.34 14.60 -6.14
CA LEU A 212 5.20 13.93 -7.12
C LEU A 212 6.48 14.72 -7.41
N ARG A 213 6.51 16.04 -7.15
CA ARG A 213 7.70 16.90 -7.27
C ARG A 213 8.50 16.99 -5.98
N ASP A 214 7.84 17.26 -4.87
CA ASP A 214 8.41 17.30 -3.53
C ASP A 214 7.48 16.57 -2.55
N PRO A 215 7.70 15.28 -2.30
CA PRO A 215 6.88 14.50 -1.38
C PRO A 215 7.00 14.97 0.08
N ASP A 216 7.99 15.81 0.39
CA ASP A 216 8.19 16.41 1.71
C ASP A 216 7.77 17.90 1.74
N SER A 217 7.09 18.40 0.70
CA SER A 217 6.64 19.81 0.60
C SER A 217 5.77 20.24 1.78
N GLY A 218 4.90 19.35 2.29
CA GLY A 218 4.08 19.59 3.48
C GLY A 218 4.83 19.46 4.82
N ARG A 219 6.13 19.14 4.82
CA ARG A 219 6.89 18.89 6.04
C ARG A 219 7.62 20.13 6.53
N GLY A 220 7.34 20.48 7.78
CA GLY A 220 7.94 21.61 8.46
C GLY A 220 9.47 21.51 8.62
N PHE A 221 10.09 22.66 8.86
CA PHE A 221 11.53 22.84 9.00
C PHE A 221 12.19 21.83 9.98
N ALA A 222 11.56 21.59 11.13
CA ALA A 222 12.07 20.67 12.15
C ALA A 222 12.25 19.24 11.62
N TRP A 223 11.29 18.74 10.84
CA TRP A 223 11.40 17.42 10.21
C TRP A 223 12.56 17.39 9.22
N ARG A 224 12.62 18.37 8.31
CA ARG A 224 13.69 18.45 7.28
C ARG A 224 15.08 18.51 7.90
N ALA A 225 15.26 19.28 8.97
CA ALA A 225 16.50 19.36 9.73
C ALA A 225 16.85 18.02 10.40
N SER A 226 15.89 17.39 11.08
CA SER A 226 16.10 16.10 11.75
C SER A 226 16.48 14.97 10.77
N THR A 227 15.90 14.96 9.57
CA THR A 227 16.22 13.99 8.52
C THR A 227 17.63 14.22 7.96
N LYS A 228 18.00 15.48 7.67
CA LYS A 228 19.36 15.83 7.19
C LYS A 228 20.45 15.46 8.20
N LEU A 229 20.17 15.60 9.50
CA LEU A 229 21.10 15.24 10.58
C LEU A 229 21.09 13.74 10.92
N GLY A 230 20.29 12.91 10.24
CA GLY A 230 20.16 11.48 10.52
C GLY A 230 19.41 11.14 11.83
N LEU A 231 18.90 12.15 12.53
CA LEU A 231 18.23 12.00 13.83
C LEU A 231 16.79 11.49 13.70
N TYR A 232 16.11 11.78 12.58
CA TYR A 232 14.71 11.37 12.36
C TYR A 232 14.51 9.86 12.57
N ARG A 233 15.39 9.03 12.00
CA ARG A 233 15.29 7.57 12.14
C ARG A 233 15.46 7.12 13.59
N GLN A 234 16.42 7.71 14.32
CA GLN A 234 16.64 7.40 15.72
C GLN A 234 15.43 7.82 16.57
N MET A 235 14.87 9.01 16.34
CA MET A 235 13.68 9.49 17.03
C MET A 235 12.48 8.58 16.79
N MET A 236 12.24 8.16 15.55
CA MET A 236 11.14 7.24 15.22
C MET A 236 11.35 5.86 15.86
N ARG A 237 12.58 5.33 15.87
CA ARG A 237 12.92 4.09 16.60
C ARG A 237 12.67 4.19 18.11
N VAL A 238 12.86 5.37 18.71
CA VAL A 238 12.55 5.62 20.11
C VAL A 238 11.04 5.75 20.34
N ARG A 239 10.33 6.47 19.45
CA ARG A 239 8.88 6.63 19.52
C ARG A 239 8.14 5.29 19.42
N TYR A 240 8.64 4.39 18.57
CA TYR A 240 8.11 3.05 18.36
C TYR A 240 8.94 1.99 19.07
N ARG A 241 9.64 2.33 20.17
CA ARG A 241 10.44 1.38 20.96
C ARG A 241 9.61 0.64 21.99
#